data_AF-A0A4U5LR09-F1
#
_entry.id   AF-A0A4U5LR09-F1
#
_cell.length_a   1.000
_cell.length_b   1.000
_cell.length_c   1.000
_cell.angle_alpha   90.00
_cell.angle_beta   90.00
_cell.angle_gamma   90.00
#
_symmetry.space_group_name_H-M   'P 1'
#
loop_
_entity.id
_entity.type
_entity.pdbx_description
1 polymer ?
#
loop_
_entity_poly.entity_id
_entity_poly.type
_entity_poly.pdbx_seq_one_letter_code
_entity_poly.pdbx_strand_id
1 'polypeptide(L)'
;MCSGEIIDVEHIRYEVPPEMSDLSEKKMQGICRPWTTFCNKTMMNPMKLLEPSEVELMYVTGLMLWSIPDEEAAQLSPDTLHLAKEMSQRLHDELFHYYKYECKIDNFVSRVSELMKLISLTEKAVAVRDDDIMLTKMFNVFKLDLFMAELFQ
;
A
#
# COMPACT_ATOMS: atom_id res chain seq x y z
N MET A 1 -9.77 21.76 3.76
CA MET A 1 -9.30 21.57 2.37
C MET A 1 -7.80 21.63 2.38
N CYS A 2 -7.12 20.48 2.46
CA CYS A 2 -5.67 20.45 2.37
C CYS A 2 -5.28 20.92 0.96
N SER A 3 -4.49 21.98 0.90
CA SER A 3 -3.80 22.43 -0.31
C SER A 3 -2.88 21.29 -0.74
N GLY A 4 -3.36 20.40 -1.60
CA GLY A 4 -2.57 19.30 -2.14
C GLY A 4 -1.54 19.85 -3.11
N GLU A 5 -0.40 20.29 -2.59
CA GLU A 5 0.78 20.48 -3.42
C GLU A 5 1.03 19.18 -4.17
N ILE A 6 1.06 19.25 -5.50
CA ILE A 6 1.41 18.09 -6.34
C ILE A 6 2.87 17.79 -6.04
N ILE A 7 3.10 16.78 -5.20
CA ILE A 7 4.45 16.33 -4.88
C ILE A 7 5.04 15.73 -6.17
N ASP A 8 6.03 16.43 -6.73
CA ASP A 8 6.81 15.92 -7.83
C ASP A 8 7.77 14.83 -7.32
N VAL A 9 7.30 13.60 -7.43
CA VAL A 9 8.02 12.40 -6.99
C VAL A 9 9.34 12.21 -7.74
N GLU A 10 9.50 12.78 -8.94
CA GLU A 10 10.72 12.67 -9.75
C GLU A 10 11.85 13.60 -9.26
N HIS A 11 11.50 14.64 -8.48
CA HIS A 11 12.42 15.64 -7.94
C HIS A 11 12.47 15.66 -6.40
N ILE A 12 12.08 14.57 -5.74
CA ILE A 12 12.19 14.45 -4.28
C ILE A 12 13.67 14.50 -3.85
N ARG A 13 13.96 15.43 -2.93
CA ARG A 13 15.22 15.49 -2.21
C ARG A 13 15.06 14.76 -0.88
N TYR A 14 15.87 13.73 -0.65
CA TYR A 14 15.88 13.00 0.61
C TYR A 14 16.81 13.71 1.58
N GLU A 15 16.24 14.41 2.55
CA GLU A 15 17.02 14.91 3.69
C GLU A 15 17.28 13.74 4.63
N VAL A 16 18.54 13.60 5.04
CA VAL A 16 18.98 12.51 5.93
C VAL A 16 19.53 13.15 7.19
N PRO A 17 18.70 13.31 8.23
CA PRO A 17 19.17 13.79 9.51
C PRO A 17 20.28 12.87 10.05
N PRO A 18 21.30 13.41 10.76
CA PRO A 18 22.38 12.60 11.33
C PRO A 18 21.89 11.50 12.29
N GLU A 19 20.71 11.68 12.87
CA GLU A 19 20.05 10.71 13.74
C GLU A 19 19.49 9.50 12.95
N MET A 20 19.27 9.65 11.65
CA MET A 20 18.65 8.63 10.79
C MET A 20 19.69 7.73 10.09
N SER A 21 20.81 8.28 9.63
CA SER A 21 21.86 7.53 8.93
C SER A 21 23.20 8.29 8.92
N ASP A 22 24.31 7.55 8.84
CA ASP A 22 25.65 8.11 8.60
C ASP A 22 25.98 8.28 7.10
N LEU A 23 25.07 7.87 6.20
CA LEU A 23 25.28 7.99 4.77
C LEU A 23 25.11 9.44 4.29
N SER A 24 25.97 9.83 3.35
CA SER A 24 25.79 11.09 2.61
C SER A 24 24.45 11.09 1.85
N GLU A 25 23.85 12.27 1.70
CA GLU A 25 22.61 12.48 0.94
C GLU A 25 22.61 11.79 -0.43
N LYS A 26 23.71 11.92 -1.20
CA LYS A 26 23.86 11.30 -2.51
C LYS A 26 23.76 9.77 -2.49
N LYS A 27 24.32 9.12 -1.46
CA LYS A 27 24.25 7.66 -1.29
C LYS A 27 22.84 7.24 -0.91
N MET A 28 22.19 7.97 -0.01
CA MET A 28 20.80 7.70 0.37
C MET A 28 19.85 7.84 -0.81
N GLN A 29 19.99 8.92 -1.59
CA GLN A 29 19.26 9.09 -2.84
C GLN A 29 19.46 7.90 -3.80
N GLY A 30 20.68 7.39 -3.91
CA GLY A 30 20.98 6.20 -4.71
C GLY A 30 20.26 4.92 -4.25
N ILE A 31 19.99 4.81 -2.94
CA ILE A 31 19.27 3.67 -2.34
C ILE A 31 17.76 3.85 -2.48
N CYS A 32 17.22 5.02 -2.14
CA CYS A 32 15.77 5.23 -2.07
C CYS A 32 15.12 5.49 -3.45
N ARG A 33 15.83 6.17 -4.36
CA ARG A 33 15.25 6.61 -5.64
C ARG A 33 14.76 5.46 -6.53
N PRO A 34 15.49 4.34 -6.71
CA PRO A 34 15.02 3.23 -7.52
C PRO A 34 13.65 2.71 -7.07
N TRP A 35 13.49 2.45 -5.76
CA TRP A 35 12.21 2.01 -5.19
C TRP A 35 11.13 3.07 -5.34
N THR A 36 11.42 4.34 -5.04
CA THR A 36 10.43 5.43 -5.17
C THR A 36 9.98 5.62 -6.62
N THR A 37 10.88 5.57 -7.61
CA THR A 37 10.51 5.62 -9.04
C THR A 37 9.68 4.41 -9.45
N PHE A 38 10.04 3.21 -8.97
CA PHE A 38 9.28 1.99 -9.24
C PHE A 38 7.88 2.04 -8.64
N CYS A 39 7.76 2.41 -7.36
CA CYS A 39 6.49 2.57 -6.65
C CYS A 39 5.61 3.64 -7.31
N ASN A 40 6.21 4.75 -7.74
CA ASN A 40 5.50 5.82 -8.44
C ASN A 40 4.86 5.32 -9.76
N LYS A 41 5.65 4.60 -10.56
CA LYS A 41 5.18 4.06 -11.86
C LYS A 41 4.18 2.91 -11.70
N THR A 42 4.43 2.03 -10.75
CA THR A 42 3.67 0.78 -10.59
C THR A 42 2.36 0.98 -9.85
N MET A 43 2.31 1.87 -8.85
CA MET A 43 1.16 2.01 -7.95
C MET A 43 0.61 3.43 -7.92
N MET A 44 1.45 4.44 -7.67
CA MET A 44 0.95 5.81 -7.47
C MET A 44 0.32 6.40 -8.73
N ASN A 45 0.93 6.23 -9.90
CA ASN A 45 0.40 6.75 -11.15
C ASN A 45 -0.91 6.05 -11.56
N PRO A 46 -1.02 4.71 -11.53
CA PRO A 46 -2.31 4.04 -11.72
C PRO A 46 -3.39 4.49 -10.74
N MET A 47 -3.05 4.68 -9.46
CA MET A 47 -3.99 5.20 -8.46
C MET A 47 -4.46 6.63 -8.79
N LYS A 48 -3.54 7.51 -9.20
CA LYS A 48 -3.85 8.87 -9.66
C LYS A 48 -4.72 8.88 -10.91
N LEU A 49 -4.50 7.97 -11.84
CA LEU A 49 -5.29 7.86 -13.07
C LEU A 49 -6.69 7.28 -12.80
N LEU A 50 -6.80 6.36 -11.85
CA LEU A 50 -8.09 5.77 -11.48
C LEU A 50 -8.96 6.75 -10.68
N GLU A 51 -8.35 7.67 -9.93
CA GLU A 51 -9.04 8.64 -9.07
C GLU A 51 -10.11 7.97 -8.20
N PRO A 52 -9.75 7.01 -7.33
CA PRO A 52 -10.71 6.39 -6.43
C PRO A 52 -11.27 7.42 -5.45
N SER A 53 -12.57 7.39 -5.25
CA SER A 53 -13.26 8.10 -4.18
C SER A 53 -12.81 7.59 -2.81
N GLU A 54 -13.12 8.36 -1.76
CA GLU A 54 -12.81 7.99 -0.38
C GLU A 54 -13.40 6.62 -0.01
N VAL A 55 -14.64 6.34 -0.42
CA VAL A 55 -15.30 5.05 -0.17
C VAL A 55 -14.58 3.90 -0.88
N GLU A 56 -14.15 4.10 -2.12
CA GLU A 56 -13.39 3.09 -2.87
C GLU A 56 -12.00 2.85 -2.27
N LEU A 57 -11.33 3.89 -1.79
CA LEU A 57 -10.06 3.77 -1.09
C LEU A 57 -10.23 3.00 0.22
N MET A 58 -11.26 3.31 1.02
CA MET A 58 -11.59 2.56 2.24
C MET A 58 -11.84 1.09 1.93
N TYR A 59 -12.60 0.79 0.88
CA TYR A 59 -12.84 -0.56 0.41
C TYR A 59 -11.54 -1.30 0.05
N VAL A 60 -10.68 -0.70 -0.78
CA VAL A 60 -9.39 -1.28 -1.19
C VAL A 60 -8.49 -1.52 0.02
N THR A 61 -8.34 -0.55 0.92
CA THR A 61 -7.51 -0.71 2.13
C THR A 61 -8.08 -1.74 3.09
N GLY A 62 -9.41 -1.78 3.25
CA GLY A 62 -10.09 -2.74 4.10
C GLY A 62 -9.92 -4.17 3.57
N LEU A 63 -10.03 -4.37 2.26
CA LEU A 63 -9.78 -5.67 1.66
C LEU A 63 -8.33 -6.10 1.83
N MET A 64 -7.35 -5.21 1.65
CA MET A 64 -5.94 -5.55 1.89
C MET A 64 -5.70 -5.93 3.36
N LEU A 65 -6.39 -5.28 4.30
CA LEU A 65 -6.27 -5.57 5.74
C LEU A 65 -6.86 -6.93 6.12
N TRP A 66 -8.02 -7.28 5.57
CA TRP A 66 -8.75 -8.52 5.91
C TRP A 66 -8.48 -9.68 4.95
N SER A 67 -7.65 -9.48 3.93
CA SER A 67 -7.14 -10.53 3.06
C SER A 67 -6.03 -11.29 3.77
N ILE A 68 -6.35 -12.51 4.20
CA ILE A 68 -5.39 -13.40 4.86
C ILE A 68 -4.86 -14.38 3.80
N PRO A 69 -3.54 -14.42 3.54
CA PRO A 69 -2.94 -15.43 2.67
C PRO A 69 -3.17 -16.84 3.18
N ASP A 70 -3.34 -17.81 2.28
CA ASP A 70 -3.62 -19.21 2.65
C ASP A 70 -2.54 -19.82 3.57
N GLU A 71 -1.27 -19.43 3.37
CA GLU A 71 -0.14 -19.88 4.18
C GLU A 71 -0.22 -19.40 5.64
N GLU A 72 -0.75 -18.21 5.86
CA GLU A 72 -0.95 -17.62 7.19
C GLU A 72 -2.25 -18.12 7.84
N ALA A 73 -3.27 -18.39 7.03
CA ALA A 73 -4.58 -18.87 7.50
C ALA A 73 -4.47 -20.17 8.31
N ALA A 74 -3.50 -21.04 7.99
CA ALA A 74 -3.25 -22.29 8.71
C ALA A 74 -2.83 -22.08 10.19
N GLN A 75 -2.33 -20.90 10.54
CA GLN A 75 -1.84 -20.58 11.88
C GLN A 75 -2.88 -19.83 12.74
N LEU A 76 -4.02 -19.45 12.15
CA LEU A 76 -5.05 -18.66 12.81
C LEU A 76 -6.19 -19.53 13.33
N SER A 77 -6.89 -19.01 14.34
CA SER A 77 -8.08 -19.69 14.86
C SER A 77 -9.23 -19.64 13.84
N PRO A 78 -10.13 -20.64 13.86
CA PRO A 78 -11.33 -20.63 13.02
C PRO A 78 -12.18 -19.36 13.20
N ASP A 79 -12.26 -18.84 14.43
CA ASP A 79 -13.01 -17.62 14.75
C ASP A 79 -12.41 -16.38 14.08
N THR A 80 -11.08 -16.26 14.06
CA THR A 80 -10.38 -15.17 13.37
C THR A 80 -10.63 -15.22 11.87
N LEU A 81 -10.54 -16.41 11.26
CA LEU A 81 -10.81 -16.59 9.83
C LEU A 81 -12.27 -16.30 9.49
N HIS A 82 -13.20 -16.66 10.39
CA HIS A 82 -14.61 -16.34 10.23
C HIS A 82 -14.85 -14.83 10.26
N LEU A 83 -14.26 -14.14 11.24
CA LEU A 83 -14.34 -12.68 11.34
C LEU A 83 -13.76 -11.99 10.10
N ALA A 84 -12.60 -12.42 9.61
CA ALA A 84 -11.99 -11.85 8.40
C ALA A 84 -12.90 -12.00 7.18
N LYS A 85 -13.52 -13.17 6.99
CA LYS A 85 -14.52 -13.39 5.93
C LYS A 85 -15.74 -12.50 6.10
N GLU A 86 -16.24 -12.34 7.31
CA GLU A 86 -17.39 -11.49 7.61
C GLU A 86 -17.08 -10.01 7.29
N MET A 87 -15.90 -9.54 7.67
CA MET A 87 -15.47 -8.17 7.39
C MET A 87 -15.30 -7.92 5.90
N SER A 88 -14.69 -8.86 5.16
CA SER A 88 -14.60 -8.77 3.70
C SER A 88 -15.97 -8.74 3.04
N GLN A 89 -16.93 -9.56 3.48
CA GLN A 89 -18.30 -9.53 2.97
C GLN A 89 -18.97 -8.18 3.21
N ARG A 90 -18.85 -7.62 4.42
CA ARG A 90 -19.39 -6.30 4.75
C ARG A 90 -18.79 -5.20 3.86
N LEU A 91 -17.49 -5.26 3.57
CA LEU A 91 -16.85 -4.32 2.65
C LEU A 91 -17.43 -4.40 1.23
N HIS A 92 -17.69 -5.62 0.72
CA HIS A 92 -18.36 -5.80 -0.57
C HIS A 92 -19.78 -5.23 -0.57
N ASP A 93 -20.53 -5.47 0.51
CA ASP A 93 -21.90 -4.97 0.64
C ASP A 93 -21.90 -3.43 0.70
N GLU A 94 -21.02 -2.80 1.47
CA GLU A 94 -20.90 -1.33 1.52
C GLU A 94 -20.54 -0.74 0.15
N LEU A 95 -19.58 -1.33 -0.57
CA LEU A 95 -19.24 -0.86 -1.91
C LEU A 95 -20.41 -1.02 -2.89
N PHE A 96 -21.13 -2.14 -2.81
CA PHE A 96 -22.34 -2.36 -3.60
C PHE A 96 -23.40 -1.29 -3.30
N HIS A 97 -23.65 -0.99 -2.02
CA HIS A 97 -24.62 0.02 -1.60
C HIS A 97 -24.22 1.41 -2.09
N TYR A 98 -22.95 1.79 -1.94
CA TYR A 98 -22.40 3.05 -2.45
C TYR A 98 -22.67 3.22 -3.95
N TYR A 99 -22.34 2.21 -4.76
CA TYR A 99 -22.58 2.31 -6.20
C TYR A 99 -24.06 2.35 -6.56
N LYS A 100 -24.86 1.47 -5.96
CA LYS A 100 -26.27 1.31 -6.34
C LYS A 100 -27.15 2.46 -5.88
N TYR A 101 -26.97 2.93 -4.65
CA TYR A 101 -27.90 3.87 -4.02
C TYR A 101 -27.36 5.31 -4.03
N GLU A 102 -26.07 5.51 -3.83
CA GLU A 102 -25.48 6.85 -3.80
C GLU A 102 -25.08 7.32 -5.20
N CYS A 103 -24.27 6.52 -5.91
CA CYS A 103 -23.81 6.85 -7.25
C CYS A 103 -24.87 6.58 -8.34
N LYS A 104 -25.85 5.71 -8.05
CA LYS A 104 -26.89 5.26 -8.99
C LYS A 104 -26.31 4.65 -10.27
N ILE A 105 -25.25 3.86 -10.11
CA ILE A 105 -24.58 3.14 -11.20
C ILE A 105 -24.99 1.67 -11.12
N ASP A 106 -25.67 1.17 -12.16
CA ASP A 106 -26.13 -0.22 -12.19
C ASP A 106 -25.02 -1.22 -12.58
N ASN A 107 -24.05 -0.79 -13.40
CA ASN A 107 -22.95 -1.63 -13.84
C ASN A 107 -21.59 -1.02 -13.45
N PHE A 108 -21.13 -1.36 -12.26
CA PHE A 108 -19.85 -0.93 -11.69
C PHE A 108 -18.80 -2.07 -11.70
N VAL A 109 -19.06 -3.20 -12.37
CA VAL A 109 -18.16 -4.37 -12.38
C VAL A 109 -16.79 -4.03 -12.96
N SER A 110 -16.75 -3.25 -14.04
CA SER A 110 -15.48 -2.79 -14.63
C SER A 110 -14.69 -1.95 -13.65
N ARG A 111 -15.36 -1.06 -12.91
CA ARG A 111 -14.73 -0.21 -11.90
C ARG A 111 -14.17 -1.01 -10.73
N VAL A 112 -14.93 -1.99 -10.22
CA VAL A 112 -14.44 -2.93 -9.19
C VAL A 112 -13.23 -3.71 -9.70
N SER A 113 -13.24 -4.17 -10.96
CA SER A 113 -12.07 -4.84 -11.53
C SER A 113 -10.82 -3.95 -11.54
N GLU A 114 -10.95 -2.66 -11.85
CA GLU A 114 -9.83 -1.71 -11.75
C GLU A 114 -9.36 -1.50 -10.30
N LEU A 115 -10.27 -1.46 -9.32
CA LEU A 115 -9.91 -1.41 -7.90
C LEU A 115 -9.15 -2.66 -7.45
N MET A 116 -9.55 -3.84 -7.92
CA MET A 116 -8.81 -5.08 -7.63
C MET A 116 -7.42 -5.08 -8.25
N LYS A 117 -7.24 -4.48 -9.43
CA LYS A 117 -5.90 -4.31 -10.02
C LYS A 117 -5.02 -3.41 -9.16
N LEU A 118 -5.57 -2.36 -8.52
CA LEU A 118 -4.80 -1.52 -7.60
C LEU A 118 -4.27 -2.31 -6.40
N ILE A 119 -5.05 -3.26 -5.86
CA ILE A 119 -4.59 -4.16 -4.80
C ILE A 119 -3.36 -4.94 -5.28
N SER A 120 -3.45 -5.62 -6.42
CA SER A 120 -2.32 -6.41 -6.95
C SER A 120 -1.08 -5.57 -7.29
N LEU A 121 -1.27 -4.33 -7.77
CA LEU A 121 -0.15 -3.40 -8.01
C LEU A 121 0.51 -2.95 -6.72
N THR A 122 -0.27 -2.78 -5.65
CA THR A 122 0.21 -2.42 -4.31
C THR A 122 1.01 -3.57 -3.71
N GLU A 123 0.47 -4.79 -3.74
CA GLU A 123 1.17 -6.01 -3.29
C GLU A 123 2.51 -6.18 -4.00
N LYS A 124 2.54 -5.97 -5.32
CA LYS A 124 3.78 -6.02 -6.11
C LYS A 124 4.78 -4.93 -5.68
N ALA A 125 4.31 -3.74 -5.37
CA ALA A 125 5.17 -2.64 -4.90
C ALA A 125 5.80 -2.92 -3.53
N VAL A 126 5.05 -3.62 -2.66
CA VAL A 126 5.52 -4.07 -1.34
C VAL A 126 6.53 -5.22 -1.49
N ALA A 127 6.20 -6.25 -2.26
CA ALA A 127 7.08 -7.42 -2.42
C ALA A 127 8.49 -7.07 -2.94
N VAL A 128 8.60 -6.10 -3.86
CA VAL A 128 9.91 -5.62 -4.35
C VAL A 128 10.69 -4.87 -3.27
N ARG A 129 10.01 -4.29 -2.28
CA ARG A 129 10.63 -3.53 -1.19
C ARG A 129 11.26 -4.43 -0.13
N ASP A 130 10.79 -5.66 0.03
CA ASP A 130 11.22 -6.54 1.11
C ASP A 130 12.72 -6.86 1.04
N ASP A 131 13.24 -7.08 -0.18
CA ASP A 131 14.68 -7.27 -0.42
C ASP A 131 15.50 -6.03 -0.04
N ASP A 132 15.02 -4.84 -0.40
CA ASP A 132 15.67 -3.56 -0.06
C ASP A 132 15.67 -3.34 1.47
N ILE A 133 14.58 -3.69 2.15
CA ILE A 133 14.47 -3.63 3.62
C ILE A 133 15.46 -4.59 4.27
N MET A 134 15.61 -5.80 3.74
CA MET A 134 16.58 -6.78 4.25
C MET A 134 18.03 -6.28 4.10
N LEU A 135 18.38 -5.75 2.92
CA LEU A 135 19.72 -5.23 2.65
C LEU A 135 20.03 -4.00 3.51
N THR A 136 19.08 -3.07 3.65
CA THR A 136 19.28 -1.87 4.47
C THR A 136 19.52 -2.21 5.95
N LYS A 137 18.86 -3.25 6.48
CA LYS A 137 19.16 -3.80 7.81
C LYS A 137 20.54 -4.44 7.89
N MET A 138 20.89 -5.32 6.95
CA MET A 138 22.18 -6.03 6.94
C MET A 138 23.37 -5.07 6.98
N PHE A 139 23.27 -3.93 6.29
CA PHE A 139 24.31 -2.92 6.23
C PHE A 139 24.14 -1.78 7.25
N ASN A 140 23.17 -1.86 8.17
CA ASN A 140 22.83 -0.81 9.13
C ASN A 140 22.72 0.58 8.47
N VAL A 141 22.04 0.64 7.32
CA VAL A 141 21.85 1.87 6.55
C VAL A 141 21.09 2.91 7.37
N PHE A 142 20.10 2.46 8.15
CA PHE A 142 19.33 3.29 9.06
C PHE A 142 19.69 2.96 10.51
N LYS A 143 19.84 4.00 11.34
CA LYS A 143 20.09 3.88 12.78
C LYS A 143 18.83 3.51 13.58
N LEU A 144 17.67 3.70 12.96
CA LEU A 144 16.34 3.42 13.52
C LEU A 144 15.68 2.31 12.71
N ASP A 145 14.83 1.51 13.36
CA ASP A 145 13.96 0.57 12.66
C ASP A 145 12.80 1.33 12.00
N LEU A 146 13.06 1.85 10.80
CA LEU A 146 12.07 2.59 10.00
C LEU A 146 11.00 1.69 9.40
N PHE A 147 11.20 0.38 9.38
CA PHE A 147 10.32 -0.56 8.68
C PHE A 147 9.46 -1.37 9.65
N MET A 148 9.53 -1.07 10.95
CA MET A 148 8.87 -1.82 12.02
C MET A 148 9.07 -3.32 11.84
N ALA A 149 10.30 -3.69 11.50
CA ALA A 149 10.75 -5.03 11.24
C ALA A 149 10.35 -6.02 12.34
N GLU A 150 10.43 -5.55 13.58
CA GLU A 150 10.18 -6.32 14.78
C GLU A 150 8.70 -6.69 14.95
N LEU A 151 7.76 -6.02 14.26
CA LEU A 151 6.33 -6.35 14.33
C LEU A 151 5.95 -7.58 13.48
N PHE A 152 6.84 -8.04 12.60
CA PHE A 152 6.59 -9.11 11.63
C PHE A 152 7.58 -10.29 11.78
N GLN A 153 8.24 -10.39 12.94
CA GLN A 153 9.11 -11.51 13.32
C GLN A 153 8.39 -12.57 14.14
#